data_AF-A0A2A2W8U6-F1
#
_entry.id   AF-A0A2A2W8U6-F1
#
_cell.length_a   1.000
_cell.length_b   1.000
_cell.length_c   1.000
_cell.angle_alpha   90.00
_cell.angle_beta   90.00
_cell.angle_gamma   90.00
#
_symmetry.space_group_name_H-M   'P 1'
#
loop_
_entity.id
_entity.type
_entity.pdbx_description
1 polymer ?
#
loop_
_entity_poly.entity_id
_entity_poly.type
_entity_poly.pdbx_seq_one_letter_code
_entity_poly.pdbx_strand_id
1 'polypeptide(L)'
;MPRSILLILVLGFTSLVVADARAASPTGWSPVIIATGEYRERIKSMPIHQRPGRPLHVYGNTVRLIKTSRVSAEPVRPMRQIFFGSPTLIGPRR
;
A
#
# COMPACT_ATOMS: atom_id res chain seq x y z
N MET A 1 21.96 8.74 -40.82
CA MET A 1 20.82 7.91 -40.42
C MET A 1 21.01 7.00 -39.19
N PRO A 2 22.17 6.85 -38.49
CA PRO A 2 22.23 5.98 -37.29
C PRO A 2 22.09 6.71 -35.93
N ARG A 3 22.33 8.03 -35.88
CA ARG A 3 22.33 8.80 -34.61
C ARG A 3 20.96 8.92 -33.94
N SER A 4 19.90 9.03 -34.74
CA SER A 4 18.52 9.17 -34.24
C SER A 4 17.95 7.86 -33.69
N ILE A 5 18.37 6.71 -34.25
CA ILE A 5 17.97 5.38 -33.76
C ILE A 5 18.60 5.10 -32.39
N LEU A 6 19.87 5.48 -32.21
CA LEU A 6 20.57 5.34 -30.94
C LEU A 6 19.93 6.21 -29.82
N LEU A 7 19.48 7.42 -30.16
CA LEU A 7 18.78 8.32 -29.23
C LEU A 7 17.40 7.76 -28.82
N ILE A 8 16.65 7.16 -29.74
CA ILE A 8 15.35 6.54 -29.43
C ILE A 8 15.54 5.28 -28.56
N LEU A 9 16.61 4.51 -28.78
CA LEU A 9 16.95 3.33 -27.98
C LEU A 9 17.39 3.69 -26.56
N VAL A 10 18.12 4.81 -26.39
CA VAL A 10 18.53 5.33 -25.07
C VAL A 10 17.37 5.98 -24.32
N LEU A 11 16.46 6.69 -25.00
CA LEU A 11 15.24 7.22 -24.37
C LEU A 11 14.19 6.14 -24.07
N GLY A 12 14.18 5.03 -24.82
CA GLY A 12 13.24 3.92 -24.58
C GLY A 12 13.58 3.09 -23.35
N PHE A 13 14.84 3.05 -22.93
CA PHE A 13 15.31 2.18 -21.84
C PHE A 13 15.17 2.78 -20.43
N THR A 14 14.88 4.09 -20.30
CA THR A 14 14.79 4.78 -19.00
C THR A 14 13.40 4.72 -18.35
N SER A 15 12.39 4.18 -19.03
CA SER A 15 11.00 4.15 -18.53
C SER A 15 10.65 2.99 -17.59
N LEU A 16 11.62 2.13 -17.22
CA LEU A 16 11.38 0.91 -16.44
C LEU A 16 11.60 1.03 -14.93
N VAL A 17 11.91 2.22 -14.42
CA VAL A 17 11.97 2.46 -12.96
C VAL A 17 10.65 3.09 -12.50
N VAL A 18 9.57 2.32 -12.58
CA VAL A 18 8.37 2.62 -11.78
C VAL A 18 8.74 2.30 -10.34
N ALA A 19 8.96 3.32 -9.52
CA ALA A 19 9.02 3.15 -8.08
C ALA A 19 7.73 2.46 -7.63
N ASP A 20 7.85 1.29 -7.00
CA ASP A 20 6.75 0.39 -6.66
C ASP A 20 5.92 0.96 -5.49
N ALA A 21 5.26 2.11 -5.71
CA ALA A 21 4.31 2.72 -4.79
C ALA A 21 2.97 1.96 -4.87
N ARG A 22 3.01 0.65 -4.61
CA ARG A 22 1.80 -0.18 -4.52
C ARG A 22 1.11 0.10 -3.20
N ALA A 23 -0.19 0.34 -3.24
CA ALA A 23 -1.05 0.35 -2.05
C ALA A 23 -0.67 -0.82 -1.12
N ALA A 24 -0.31 -0.51 0.12
CA ALA A 24 0.24 -1.47 1.06
C ALA A 24 -0.65 -1.55 2.29
N SER A 25 -0.87 -2.77 2.78
CA SER A 25 -1.47 -3.03 4.08
C SER A 25 -0.41 -3.63 4.98
N PRO A 26 -0.20 -3.12 6.22
CA PRO A 26 0.80 -3.69 7.13
C PRO A 26 0.62 -5.19 7.42
N THR A 27 -0.60 -5.68 7.29
CA THR A 27 -1.01 -7.07 7.53
C THR A 27 -1.28 -7.83 6.22
N GLY A 28 -0.95 -7.24 5.06
CA GLY A 28 -1.34 -7.76 3.76
C GLY A 28 -2.81 -7.49 3.40
N TRP A 29 -3.11 -7.68 2.11
CA TRP A 29 -4.45 -7.46 1.54
C TRP A 29 -5.25 -8.76 1.50
N SER A 30 -6.48 -8.70 1.97
CA SER A 30 -7.51 -9.68 1.68
C SER A 30 -8.16 -9.36 0.33
N PRO A 31 -8.26 -10.32 -0.61
CA PRO A 31 -8.99 -10.10 -1.87
C PRO A 31 -10.50 -9.94 -1.65
N VAL A 32 -11.02 -10.43 -0.51
CA VAL A 32 -12.43 -10.33 -0.13
C VAL A 32 -12.70 -8.97 0.53
N ILE A 33 -13.44 -8.11 -0.18
CA ILE A 33 -13.79 -6.74 0.26
C ILE A 33 -14.89 -6.75 1.32
N ILE A 34 -15.94 -7.54 1.08
CA ILE A 34 -17.09 -7.71 1.97
C ILE A 34 -16.97 -9.10 2.61
N ALA A 35 -16.51 -9.14 3.86
CA ALA A 35 -16.40 -10.39 4.59
C ALA A 35 -17.77 -10.87 5.08
N THR A 36 -18.14 -12.08 4.70
CA THR A 36 -19.37 -12.79 5.11
C THR A 36 -19.04 -14.18 5.67
N GLY A 37 -20.04 -14.85 6.25
CA GLY A 37 -19.93 -16.25 6.71
C GLY A 37 -18.76 -16.51 7.67
N GLU A 38 -18.15 -17.68 7.54
CA GLU A 38 -17.02 -18.12 8.36
C GLU A 38 -15.84 -17.13 8.29
N TYR A 39 -15.58 -16.55 7.12
CA TYR A 39 -14.49 -15.59 6.94
C TYR A 39 -14.69 -14.31 7.78
N ARG A 40 -15.93 -13.84 7.89
CA ARG A 40 -16.27 -12.70 8.76
C ARG A 40 -15.99 -13.03 10.21
N GLU A 41 -16.40 -14.19 10.68
CA GLU A 41 -16.23 -14.59 12.08
C GLU A 41 -14.76 -14.78 12.42
N ARG A 42 -13.99 -15.39 11.51
CA ARG A 42 -12.53 -15.50 11.62
C ARG A 42 -11.83 -14.13 11.71
N ILE A 43 -12.21 -13.15 10.89
CA ILE A 43 -11.63 -11.79 10.99
C ILE A 43 -12.02 -11.10 12.30
N LYS A 44 -13.24 -11.31 12.79
CA LYS A 44 -13.71 -10.69 14.03
C LYS A 44 -12.99 -11.22 15.25
N SER A 45 -12.64 -12.52 15.28
CA SER A 45 -11.90 -13.11 16.39
C SER A 45 -10.44 -12.63 16.45
N MET A 46 -9.88 -12.14 15.35
CA MET A 46 -8.53 -11.58 15.32
C MET A 46 -8.46 -10.24 16.10
N PRO A 47 -7.36 -10.00 16.85
CA PRO A 47 -6.97 -8.66 17.29
C PRO A 47 -6.92 -7.69 16.11
N ILE A 48 -7.36 -6.44 16.33
CA ILE A 48 -7.54 -5.48 15.22
C ILE A 48 -6.28 -5.19 14.41
N HIS A 49 -5.10 -5.25 15.04
CA HIS A 49 -3.81 -5.01 14.40
C HIS A 49 -3.32 -6.20 13.56
N GLN A 50 -3.98 -7.35 13.64
CA GLN A 50 -3.70 -8.56 12.85
C GLN A 50 -4.71 -8.75 11.71
N ARG A 51 -5.78 -7.94 11.66
CA ARG A 51 -6.82 -8.06 10.64
C ARG A 51 -6.30 -7.54 9.29
N PRO A 52 -6.41 -8.31 8.19
CA PRO A 52 -5.93 -7.89 6.89
C PRO A 52 -6.64 -6.63 6.40
N GLY A 53 -5.93 -5.80 5.63
CA GLY A 53 -6.52 -4.70 4.89
C GLY A 53 -7.46 -5.24 3.81
N ARG A 54 -8.47 -4.46 3.43
CA ARG A 54 -9.40 -4.84 2.35
C ARG A 54 -9.44 -3.74 1.29
N PRO A 55 -9.27 -4.05 -0.01
CA PRO A 55 -9.39 -3.06 -1.07
C PRO A 55 -10.70 -2.29 -0.94
N LEU A 56 -10.68 -0.99 -1.23
CA LEU A 56 -11.84 -0.08 -1.16
C LEU A 56 -12.46 0.12 0.25
N HIS A 57 -11.99 -0.60 1.28
CA HIS A 57 -12.48 -0.48 2.66
C HIS A 57 -11.76 0.65 3.43
N VAL A 58 -11.75 1.86 2.86
CA VAL A 58 -10.88 2.98 3.31
C VAL A 58 -11.04 3.28 4.80
N TYR A 59 -12.27 3.47 5.28
CA TYR A 59 -12.53 3.79 6.69
C TYR A 59 -11.97 2.73 7.65
N GLY A 60 -12.32 1.45 7.46
CA GLY A 60 -11.84 0.39 8.36
C GLY A 60 -10.34 0.17 8.25
N ASN A 61 -9.73 0.36 7.08
CA ASN A 61 -8.28 0.29 6.92
C ASN A 61 -7.58 1.42 7.70
N THR A 62 -8.14 2.63 7.67
CA THR A 62 -7.65 3.77 8.46
C THR A 62 -7.70 3.49 9.95
N VAL A 63 -8.83 3.00 10.48
CA VAL A 63 -8.96 2.67 11.91
C VAL A 63 -7.93 1.63 12.35
N ARG A 64 -7.70 0.60 11.52
CA ARG A 64 -6.65 -0.41 11.79
C ARG A 64 -5.27 0.22 11.84
N LEU A 65 -4.93 1.01 10.84
CA LEU A 65 -3.61 1.64 10.74
C LEU A 65 -3.32 2.54 11.94
N ILE A 66 -4.29 3.37 12.35
CA ILE A 66 -4.19 4.23 13.55
C ILE A 66 -4.05 3.39 14.82
N LYS A 67 -4.77 2.27 14.92
CA LYS A 67 -4.68 1.42 16.11
C LYS A 67 -3.35 0.67 16.17
N THR A 68 -2.81 0.23 15.03
CA THR A 68 -1.47 -0.37 14.94
C THR A 68 -0.38 0.65 15.25
N SER A 69 -0.50 1.89 14.76
CA SER A 69 0.50 2.94 15.01
C SER A 69 0.65 3.31 16.48
N ARG A 70 -0.46 3.22 17.24
CA ARG A 70 -0.42 3.40 18.70
C ARG A 70 0.38 2.32 19.41
N VAL A 71 0.47 1.12 18.84
CA VAL A 71 1.26 0.01 19.37
C VAL A 71 2.72 0.11 18.93
N SER A 72 2.97 0.48 17.66
CA SER A 72 4.33 0.53 17.10
C SER A 72 5.06 1.86 17.29
N ALA A 73 4.39 2.90 17.81
CA ALA A 73 4.90 4.28 17.92
C ALA A 73 5.33 4.93 16.59
N GLU A 74 4.99 4.32 15.45
CA GLU A 74 5.36 4.84 14.13
C GLU A 74 4.37 5.91 13.64
N PRO A 75 4.84 7.03 13.09
CA PRO A 75 3.96 8.03 12.50
C PRO A 75 3.28 7.47 11.24
N VAL A 76 1.95 7.44 11.25
CA VAL A 76 1.15 6.95 10.11
C VAL A 76 0.47 8.08 9.35
N ARG A 77 0.32 7.91 8.03
CA ARG A 77 -0.48 8.78 7.16
C ARG A 77 -1.48 7.91 6.40
N PRO A 78 -2.67 7.63 6.97
CA PRO A 78 -3.55 6.59 6.47
C PRO A 78 -3.94 6.73 5.01
N MET A 79 -4.33 7.92 4.58
CA MET A 79 -4.66 8.17 3.18
C MET A 79 -3.48 7.85 2.27
N ARG A 80 -2.26 8.29 2.63
CA ARG A 80 -1.09 8.06 1.78
C ARG A 80 -0.70 6.58 1.72
N GLN A 81 -0.72 5.88 2.84
CA GLN A 81 -0.36 4.45 2.88
C GLN A 81 -1.41 3.57 2.18
N ILE A 82 -2.69 3.88 2.34
CA ILE A 82 -3.78 3.12 1.70
C ILE A 82 -3.73 3.29 0.18
N PHE A 83 -3.51 4.50 -0.33
CA PHE A 83 -3.55 4.77 -1.78
C PHE A 83 -2.20 4.55 -2.49
N PHE A 84 -1.08 4.89 -1.83
CA PHE A 84 0.26 4.91 -2.44
C PHE A 84 1.26 3.97 -1.76
N GLY A 85 0.84 3.23 -0.73
CA GLY A 85 1.71 2.27 -0.02
C GLY A 85 2.70 2.88 0.95
N SER A 86 2.95 4.18 0.88
CA SER A 86 3.96 4.86 1.68
C SER A 86 3.37 5.96 2.56
N PRO A 87 3.84 6.14 3.81
CA PRO A 87 3.52 7.33 4.59
C PRO A 87 4.18 8.59 4.01
N THR A 88 5.28 8.44 3.26
CA THR A 88 6.04 9.53 2.64
C THR A 88 5.85 9.52 1.12
N LEU A 89 5.49 10.67 0.54
CA LEU A 89 5.36 10.82 -0.92
C LEU A 89 6.68 11.23 -1.59
N ILE A 90 7.61 11.76 -0.81
CA ILE A 90 8.93 12.19 -1.24
C ILE A 90 9.90 11.33 -0.42
N GLY A 91 10.77 10.59 -1.10
CA GLY A 91 11.81 9.79 -0.44
C GLY A 91 12.73 10.65 0.42
N PRO A 92 13.58 10.05 1.29
CA PRO A 92 14.55 10.82 2.05
C PRO A 92 15.39 11.66 1.08
N ARG A 93 15.43 12.99 1.30
CA ARG A 93 16.37 13.86 0.59
C ARG A 93 17.77 13.39 1.01
N ARG A 94 18.47 12.75 0.09
CA ARG A 94 19.92 12.52 0.18
C ARG A 94 20.65 13.81 -0.11
#